data_AF-A0A964KBX7-F1
#
_entry.id   AF-A0A964KBX7-F1
#
_cell.length_a   1.000
_cell.length_b   1.000
_cell.length_c   1.000
_cell.angle_alpha   90.00
_cell.angle_beta   90.00
_cell.angle_gamma   90.00
#
_symmetry.space_group_name_H-M   'P 1'
#
loop_
_entity.id
_entity.type
_entity.pdbx_description
1 polymer ?
#
loop_
_entity_poly.entity_id
_entity_poly.type
_entity_poly.pdbx_seq_one_letter_code
_entity_poly.pdbx_strand_id
1 'polypeptide(L)'
;MQWTNPLGTRQVHLQVIPANSDGPDLNLPLGLQSEFEVPAPPAWYGLLLGMTYRWWVRITDQELPVPADHPTWGAWGESSFRTPSVDSSGINAVSPANGGTVTGITPTLTWAHSRPDVFYYKVQLSKDAAFNTDGVTAVASVYGALIHGGVTSPANTYTVPASAPLEGAPTYFWRVRPRVQGDGLPVPFTATFSFRTP
;
A
#
# COMPACT_ATOMS: atom_id res chain seq x y z
N MET A 1 -8.27 13.57 11.55
CA MET A 1 -8.83 14.77 10.87
C MET A 1 -9.85 15.38 11.80
N GLN A 2 -9.94 16.71 11.90
CA GLN A 2 -10.85 17.40 12.82
C GLN A 2 -11.56 18.55 12.10
N TRP A 3 -12.82 18.82 12.45
CA TRP A 3 -13.65 19.88 11.89
C TRP A 3 -14.62 20.44 12.95
N THR A 4 -15.30 21.54 12.62
CA THR A 4 -16.33 22.13 13.48
C THR A 4 -17.71 21.97 12.85
N ASN A 5 -18.69 21.51 13.63
CA ASN A 5 -20.06 21.35 13.18
C ASN A 5 -20.90 22.57 13.56
N PRO A 6 -21.71 23.13 12.63
CA PRO A 6 -22.76 24.07 12.96
C PRO A 6 -23.80 23.47 13.93
N LEU A 7 -24.49 24.33 14.68
CA LEU A 7 -25.62 23.93 15.51
C LEU A 7 -26.68 23.22 14.67
N GLY A 8 -27.27 22.15 15.20
CA GLY A 8 -28.30 21.37 14.50
C GLY A 8 -27.77 20.23 13.64
N THR A 9 -26.44 20.11 13.47
CA THR A 9 -25.84 18.96 12.79
C THR A 9 -26.22 17.66 13.51
N ARG A 10 -26.71 16.66 12.77
CA ARG A 10 -27.04 15.33 13.28
C ARG A 10 -26.15 14.24 12.73
N GLN A 11 -25.66 14.42 11.52
CA GLN A 11 -24.83 13.46 10.81
C GLN A 11 -23.78 14.19 9.98
N VAL A 12 -22.70 13.48 9.68
CA VAL A 12 -21.62 13.94 8.81
C VAL A 12 -21.39 12.93 7.70
N HIS A 13 -20.90 13.39 6.58
CA HIS A 13 -20.41 12.54 5.52
C HIS A 13 -18.96 12.94 5.27
N LEU A 14 -18.04 11.99 5.44
CA LEU A 14 -16.61 12.14 5.24
C LEU A 14 -16.18 11.47 3.94
N GLN A 15 -15.42 12.20 3.12
CA GLN A 15 -14.64 11.64 2.02
C GLN A 15 -13.15 11.87 2.25
N VAL A 16 -12.33 10.89 1.90
CA VAL A 16 -10.86 11.00 1.85
C VAL A 16 -10.39 10.37 0.54
N ILE A 17 -9.80 11.16 -0.35
CA ILE A 17 -9.41 10.71 -1.69
C ILE A 17 -7.92 11.01 -1.90
N PRO A 18 -7.12 10.03 -2.35
CA PRO A 18 -5.72 10.28 -2.68
C PRO A 18 -5.60 11.21 -3.89
N ALA A 19 -4.50 11.95 -3.97
CA ALA A 19 -4.14 12.67 -5.19
C ALA A 19 -4.18 11.71 -6.40
N ASN A 20 -4.72 12.17 -7.52
CA ASN A 20 -4.92 11.39 -8.76
C ASN A 20 -5.90 10.21 -8.65
N SER A 21 -6.62 10.05 -7.53
CA SER A 21 -7.62 8.98 -7.31
C SER A 21 -7.05 7.56 -7.52
N ASP A 22 -5.78 7.34 -7.19
CA ASP A 22 -5.04 6.11 -7.55
C ASP A 22 -4.64 5.24 -6.34
N GLY A 23 -5.37 5.35 -5.22
CA GLY A 23 -5.15 4.61 -3.98
C GLY A 23 -6.45 4.39 -3.18
N PRO A 24 -6.37 3.91 -1.92
CA PRO A 24 -7.54 3.68 -1.09
C PRO A 24 -8.24 5.02 -0.76
N ASP A 25 -9.54 5.07 -1.00
CA ASP A 25 -10.41 6.18 -0.63
C ASP A 25 -11.34 5.80 0.54
N LEU A 26 -11.94 6.82 1.15
CA LEU A 26 -13.03 6.69 2.12
C LEU A 26 -14.24 7.46 1.61
N ASN A 27 -15.42 6.88 1.78
CA ASN A 27 -16.70 7.50 1.48
C ASN A 27 -17.73 7.03 2.51
N LEU A 28 -17.88 7.79 3.60
CA LEU A 28 -18.54 7.32 4.81
C LEU A 28 -19.60 8.31 5.31
N PRO A 29 -20.89 7.98 5.21
CA PRO A 29 -21.93 8.56 6.06
C PRO A 29 -21.74 8.09 7.51
N LEU A 30 -21.70 9.03 8.44
CA LEU A 30 -21.42 8.80 9.86
C LEU A 30 -22.45 9.56 10.71
N GLY A 31 -22.63 9.11 11.96
CA GLY A 31 -23.38 9.88 12.96
C GLY A 31 -22.69 11.20 13.31
N LEU A 32 -23.25 11.96 14.25
CA LEU A 32 -22.64 13.21 14.72
C LEU A 32 -21.22 12.97 15.24
N GLN A 33 -20.23 13.50 14.51
CA GLN A 33 -18.82 13.48 14.86
C GLN A 33 -18.18 14.80 14.43
N SER A 34 -17.11 15.20 15.11
CA SER A 34 -16.29 16.38 14.76
C SER A 34 -14.84 15.99 14.44
N GLU A 35 -14.55 14.69 14.45
CA GLU A 35 -13.24 14.15 14.12
C GLU A 35 -13.36 12.73 13.59
N PHE A 36 -12.34 12.33 12.82
CA PHE A 36 -12.18 10.97 12.34
C PHE A 36 -10.71 10.58 12.44
N GLU A 37 -10.46 9.51 13.18
CA GLU A 37 -9.18 8.83 13.23
C GLU A 37 -9.18 7.70 12.20
N VAL A 38 -8.14 7.70 11.38
CA VAL A 38 -7.88 6.71 10.34
C VAL A 38 -7.41 5.42 11.02
N PRO A 39 -8.16 4.29 10.96
CA PRO A 39 -7.68 3.05 11.57
C PRO A 39 -6.33 2.59 11.00
N ALA A 40 -5.46 2.06 11.86
CA ALA A 40 -4.23 1.42 11.42
C ALA A 40 -4.52 0.06 10.76
N PRO A 41 -3.68 -0.39 9.80
CA PRO A 41 -3.73 -1.75 9.32
C PRO A 41 -3.47 -2.79 10.43
N PRO A 42 -4.09 -3.99 10.36
CA PRO A 42 -4.91 -4.49 9.25
C PRO A 42 -6.40 -4.14 9.36
N ALA A 43 -6.84 -3.39 10.38
CA ALA A 43 -8.25 -3.03 10.56
C ALA A 43 -8.81 -2.21 9.40
N TRP A 44 -7.91 -1.54 8.67
CA TRP A 44 -8.16 -0.91 7.39
C TRP A 44 -6.94 -1.08 6.48
N TYR A 45 -7.16 -0.95 5.18
CA TYR A 45 -6.13 -0.83 4.14
C TYR A 45 -5.08 0.25 4.47
N GLY A 46 -5.45 1.28 5.24
CA GLY A 46 -4.54 2.36 5.64
C GLY A 46 -4.23 3.32 4.49
N LEU A 47 -3.52 4.40 4.81
CA LEU A 47 -3.12 5.40 3.83
C LEU A 47 -1.75 5.06 3.24
N LEU A 48 -1.57 5.32 1.95
CA LEU A 48 -0.27 5.23 1.31
C LEU A 48 0.62 6.39 1.77
N LEU A 49 1.90 6.10 1.98
CA LEU A 49 2.90 7.07 2.42
C LEU A 49 3.42 7.91 1.24
N GLY A 50 3.92 9.11 1.53
CA GLY A 50 4.60 9.99 0.58
C GLY A 50 3.70 10.72 -0.41
N MET A 51 2.38 10.79 -0.17
CA MET A 51 1.40 11.42 -1.08
C MET A 51 0.42 12.33 -0.36
N THR A 52 -0.23 13.19 -1.12
CA THR A 52 -1.29 14.07 -0.65
C THR A 52 -2.65 13.36 -0.71
N TYR A 53 -3.45 13.57 0.33
CA TYR A 53 -4.86 13.24 0.37
C TYR A 53 -5.68 14.52 0.50
N ARG A 54 -6.78 14.60 -0.25
CA ARG A 54 -7.83 15.58 -0.03
C ARG A 54 -8.93 14.92 0.78
N TRP A 55 -9.53 15.68 1.69
CA TRP A 55 -10.65 15.20 2.47
C TRP A 55 -11.74 16.26 2.51
N TRP A 56 -12.99 15.79 2.49
CA TRP A 56 -14.17 16.62 2.51
C TRP A 56 -15.11 16.17 3.62
N VAL A 57 -15.77 17.13 4.24
CA VAL A 57 -16.87 16.88 5.17
C VAL A 57 -18.07 17.72 4.78
N ARG A 58 -19.24 17.09 4.75
CA ARG A 58 -20.53 17.78 4.68
C ARG A 58 -21.46 17.25 5.76
N ILE A 59 -22.45 18.04 6.10
CA ILE A 59 -23.35 17.76 7.22
C ILE A 59 -24.80 17.62 6.75
N THR A 60 -25.63 17.03 7.59
CA THR A 60 -27.09 17.11 7.47
C THR A 60 -27.73 17.18 8.86
N ASP A 61 -28.94 17.73 8.93
CA ASP A 61 -29.76 17.87 10.13
C ASP A 61 -30.77 16.73 10.32
N GLN A 62 -30.78 15.76 9.40
CA GLN A 62 -31.70 14.63 9.44
C GLN A 62 -31.49 13.78 10.70
N GLU A 63 -32.58 13.47 11.40
CA GLU A 63 -32.52 12.68 12.64
C GLU A 63 -32.20 11.20 12.38
N LEU A 64 -32.66 10.66 11.25
CA LEU A 64 -32.41 9.27 10.86
C LEU A 64 -31.22 9.17 9.90
N PRO A 65 -30.38 8.11 10.01
CA PRO A 65 -29.28 7.88 9.09
C PRO A 65 -29.69 7.99 7.62
N VAL A 66 -28.98 8.79 6.84
CA VAL A 66 -29.23 8.94 5.39
C VAL A 66 -28.04 8.43 4.55
N PRO A 67 -28.29 7.85 3.36
CA PRO A 67 -27.23 7.35 2.50
C PRO A 67 -26.38 8.47 1.89
N ALA A 68 -25.22 8.11 1.34
CA ALA A 68 -24.21 9.04 0.82
C ALA A 68 -24.73 9.96 -0.29
N ASP A 69 -25.70 9.53 -1.08
CA ASP A 69 -26.30 10.23 -2.22
C ASP A 69 -27.59 11.01 -1.88
N HIS A 70 -27.99 11.02 -0.60
CA HIS A 70 -29.21 11.71 -0.17
C HIS A 70 -29.15 13.23 -0.43
N PRO A 71 -30.22 13.88 -0.91
CA PRO A 71 -30.17 15.29 -1.32
C PRO A 71 -30.08 16.30 -0.17
N THR A 72 -30.26 15.86 1.09
CA THR A 72 -30.21 16.75 2.27
C THR A 72 -28.81 17.02 2.79
N TRP A 73 -27.79 16.41 2.18
CA TRP A 73 -26.41 16.75 2.49
C TRP A 73 -26.09 18.18 2.05
N GLY A 74 -25.48 18.96 2.94
CA GLY A 74 -25.04 20.31 2.65
C GLY A 74 -23.85 20.35 1.67
N ALA A 75 -23.33 21.57 1.47
CA ALA A 75 -22.10 21.77 0.71
C ALA A 75 -20.90 21.10 1.40
N TRP A 76 -19.91 20.71 0.59
CA TRP A 76 -18.65 20.18 1.09
C TRP A 76 -17.76 21.30 1.65
N GLY A 77 -17.25 21.12 2.86
CA GLY A 77 -16.00 21.72 3.30
C GLY A 77 -14.83 20.83 2.87
N GLU A 78 -13.69 21.41 2.50
CA GLU A 78 -12.52 20.70 1.97
C GLU A 78 -11.26 21.07 2.75
N SER A 79 -10.35 20.12 2.91
CA SER A 79 -8.97 20.35 3.31
C SER A 79 -8.07 19.24 2.75
N SER A 80 -6.77 19.33 3.00
CA SER A 80 -5.79 18.34 2.55
C SER A 80 -4.70 18.11 3.58
N PHE A 81 -4.05 16.96 3.47
CA PHE A 81 -2.85 16.64 4.24
C PHE A 81 -1.93 15.78 3.39
N ARG A 82 -0.65 15.73 3.78
CA ARG A 82 0.35 14.88 3.13
C ARG A 82 0.84 13.82 4.11
N THR A 83 0.83 12.57 3.70
CA THR A 83 1.38 11.48 4.52
C THR A 83 2.91 11.58 4.60
N PRO A 84 3.53 11.06 5.68
CA PRO A 84 4.98 11.10 5.83
C PRO A 84 5.71 10.48 4.63
N SER A 85 6.88 11.00 4.29
CA SER A 85 7.75 10.37 3.28
C SER A 85 8.21 8.99 3.75
N VAL A 86 8.60 8.15 2.80
CA VAL A 86 9.12 6.81 3.03
C VAL A 86 10.33 6.57 2.12
N ASP A 87 11.18 5.61 2.47
CA ASP A 87 12.29 5.12 1.66
C ASP A 87 12.53 3.63 1.93
N SER A 88 13.49 3.03 1.24
CA SER A 88 13.81 1.61 1.34
C SER A 88 14.92 1.26 2.34
N SER A 89 15.49 2.24 3.07
CA SER A 89 16.68 2.05 3.91
C SER A 89 16.44 1.18 5.15
N GLY A 90 15.19 1.09 5.61
CA GLY A 90 14.78 0.27 6.74
C GLY A 90 14.44 -1.18 6.39
N ILE A 91 14.52 -1.57 5.11
CA ILE A 91 14.08 -2.89 4.65
C ILE A 91 15.24 -3.88 4.57
N ASN A 92 15.07 -5.05 5.16
CA ASN A 92 16.04 -6.14 5.12
C ASN A 92 15.37 -7.46 4.73
N ALA A 93 16.07 -8.29 3.95
CA ALA A 93 15.64 -9.65 3.65
C ALA A 93 15.67 -10.52 4.92
N VAL A 94 14.59 -11.26 5.14
CA VAL A 94 14.48 -12.25 6.23
C VAL A 94 14.61 -13.66 5.64
N SER A 95 13.85 -13.95 4.59
CA SER A 95 13.89 -15.24 3.90
C SER A 95 13.55 -15.08 2.42
N PRO A 96 14.18 -15.84 1.51
CA PRO A 96 15.40 -16.62 1.74
C PRO A 96 16.54 -15.71 2.20
N ALA A 97 17.50 -16.26 2.95
CA ALA A 97 18.72 -15.54 3.29
C ALA A 97 19.44 -15.11 1.99
N ASN A 98 20.05 -13.94 1.99
CA ASN A 98 20.74 -13.43 0.80
C ASN A 98 21.88 -14.38 0.38
N GLY A 99 21.85 -14.85 -0.87
CA GLY A 99 22.77 -15.86 -1.41
C GLY A 99 22.44 -17.31 -0.99
N GLY A 100 21.35 -17.53 -0.26
CA GLY A 100 20.95 -18.84 0.25
C GLY A 100 20.32 -19.76 -0.80
N THR A 101 20.02 -20.99 -0.40
CA THR A 101 19.31 -21.97 -1.22
C THR A 101 17.94 -22.25 -0.62
N VAL A 102 16.91 -22.35 -1.47
CA VAL A 102 15.56 -22.76 -1.07
C VAL A 102 15.34 -24.24 -1.38
N THR A 103 14.34 -24.86 -0.76
CA THR A 103 14.05 -26.30 -0.93
C THR A 103 13.05 -26.60 -2.04
N GLY A 104 12.46 -25.59 -2.67
CA GLY A 104 11.44 -25.76 -3.70
C GLY A 104 11.39 -24.58 -4.66
N ILE A 105 10.57 -24.73 -5.70
CA ILE A 105 10.42 -23.76 -6.79
C ILE A 105 9.28 -22.75 -6.57
N THR A 106 8.61 -22.81 -5.42
CA THR A 106 7.61 -21.82 -4.99
C THR A 106 8.00 -21.19 -3.64
N PRO A 107 9.17 -20.54 -3.55
CA PRO A 107 9.63 -19.98 -2.29
C PRO A 107 8.73 -18.84 -1.80
N THR A 108 8.76 -18.61 -0.49
CA THR A 108 8.16 -17.42 0.12
C THR A 108 9.26 -16.41 0.43
N LEU A 109 9.20 -15.26 -0.22
CA LEU A 109 10.04 -14.10 0.07
C LEU A 109 9.45 -13.38 1.29
N THR A 110 10.28 -13.05 2.26
CA THR A 110 9.92 -12.37 3.50
C THR A 110 10.93 -11.25 3.76
N TRP A 111 10.44 -10.07 4.10
CA TRP A 111 11.27 -8.94 4.49
C TRP A 111 10.79 -8.34 5.81
N ALA A 112 11.71 -7.70 6.54
CA ALA A 112 11.41 -6.87 7.69
C ALA A 112 11.57 -5.40 7.29
N HIS A 113 10.76 -4.53 7.88
CA HIS A 113 10.88 -3.08 7.75
C HIS A 113 10.95 -2.48 9.16
N SER A 114 11.94 -1.62 9.43
CA SER A 114 12.11 -0.97 10.74
C SER A 114 10.95 -0.03 11.10
N ARG A 115 10.37 0.62 10.09
CA ARG A 115 9.12 1.38 10.20
C ARG A 115 7.86 0.49 10.13
N PRO A 116 7.05 0.42 11.20
CA PRO A 116 5.84 -0.42 11.24
C PRO A 116 4.62 0.21 10.54
N ASP A 117 4.68 1.48 10.13
CA ASP A 117 3.62 2.19 9.43
C ASP A 117 3.62 1.95 7.91
N VAL A 118 4.56 1.14 7.40
CA VAL A 118 4.71 0.83 5.97
C VAL A 118 4.07 -0.53 5.66
N PHE A 119 2.94 -0.51 4.97
CA PHE A 119 2.19 -1.73 4.65
C PHE A 119 2.13 -2.04 3.16
N TYR A 120 2.38 -1.07 2.28
CA TYR A 120 2.30 -1.29 0.84
C TYR A 120 3.67 -1.37 0.21
N TYR A 121 3.88 -2.43 -0.57
CA TYR A 121 5.16 -2.73 -1.17
C TYR A 121 5.00 -3.07 -2.66
N LYS A 122 6.06 -2.80 -3.42
CA LYS A 122 6.30 -3.42 -4.72
C LYS A 122 7.48 -4.37 -4.59
N VAL A 123 7.27 -5.63 -4.91
CA VAL A 123 8.31 -6.67 -4.99
C VAL A 123 8.64 -6.91 -6.45
N GLN A 124 9.92 -7.08 -6.76
CA GLN A 124 10.39 -7.60 -8.04
C GLN A 124 11.19 -8.88 -7.83
N LEU A 125 11.03 -9.83 -8.75
CA LEU A 125 11.73 -11.11 -8.80
C LEU A 125 12.15 -11.40 -10.25
N SER A 126 13.39 -11.80 -10.47
CA SER A 126 13.91 -12.11 -11.81
C SER A 126 15.14 -13.03 -11.75
N LYS A 127 15.52 -13.63 -12.88
CA LYS A 127 16.86 -14.23 -13.08
C LYS A 127 17.91 -13.17 -13.45
N ASP A 128 17.49 -11.96 -13.82
CA ASP A 128 18.35 -10.84 -14.13
C ASP A 128 18.46 -9.90 -12.90
N ALA A 129 19.68 -9.73 -12.38
CA ALA A 129 19.95 -8.84 -11.25
C ALA A 129 19.76 -7.35 -11.58
N ALA A 130 19.77 -6.97 -12.86
CA ALA A 130 19.49 -5.60 -13.31
C ALA A 130 17.98 -5.30 -13.34
N PHE A 131 17.13 -6.35 -13.35
CA PHE A 131 15.68 -6.23 -13.54
C PHE A 131 15.33 -5.41 -14.78
N ASN A 132 16.03 -5.65 -15.90
CA ASN A 132 15.77 -4.97 -17.15
C ASN A 132 14.41 -5.40 -17.73
N THR A 133 13.58 -4.43 -18.14
CA THR A 133 12.27 -4.67 -18.75
C THR A 133 12.18 -4.19 -20.20
N ASP A 134 13.31 -3.77 -20.78
CA ASP A 134 13.37 -3.36 -22.18
C ASP A 134 13.17 -4.57 -23.12
N GLY A 135 12.28 -4.43 -24.10
CA GLY A 135 11.87 -5.54 -24.97
C GLY A 135 12.95 -6.08 -25.91
N VAL A 136 14.09 -5.39 -26.04
CA VAL A 136 15.20 -5.77 -26.92
C VAL A 136 16.38 -6.34 -26.11
N THR A 137 16.64 -5.77 -24.94
CA THR A 137 17.83 -6.06 -24.13
C THR A 137 17.56 -6.86 -22.86
N ALA A 138 16.29 -7.13 -22.53
CA ALA A 138 15.97 -7.99 -21.39
C ALA A 138 16.41 -9.44 -21.65
N VAL A 139 17.13 -10.01 -20.69
CA VAL A 139 17.62 -11.40 -20.73
C VAL A 139 16.79 -12.35 -19.86
N ALA A 140 15.87 -11.81 -19.05
CA ALA A 140 14.93 -12.57 -18.24
C ALA A 140 13.68 -11.74 -17.92
N SER A 141 12.55 -12.42 -17.68
CA SER A 141 11.33 -11.77 -17.22
C SER A 141 11.49 -11.16 -15.84
N VAL A 142 10.84 -10.02 -15.60
CA VAL A 142 10.72 -9.38 -14.29
C VAL A 142 9.31 -9.54 -13.78
N TYR A 143 9.13 -10.36 -12.75
CA TYR A 143 7.87 -10.52 -12.06
C TYR A 143 7.72 -9.40 -11.04
N GLY A 144 6.66 -8.61 -11.17
CA GLY A 144 6.31 -7.55 -10.23
C GLY A 144 5.04 -7.88 -9.45
N ALA A 145 5.07 -7.72 -8.13
CA ALA A 145 3.90 -7.91 -7.27
C ALA A 145 3.67 -6.67 -6.40
N LEU A 146 2.40 -6.28 -6.24
CA LEU A 146 1.99 -5.29 -5.25
C LEU A 146 1.50 -6.03 -4.01
N ILE A 147 2.12 -5.75 -2.88
CA ILE A 147 1.86 -6.47 -1.63
C ILE A 147 1.35 -5.49 -0.59
N HIS A 148 0.24 -5.86 0.07
CA HIS A 148 -0.16 -5.24 1.31
C HIS A 148 0.35 -6.13 2.47
N GLY A 149 1.54 -5.83 2.99
CA GLY A 149 2.23 -6.60 4.01
C GLY A 149 1.48 -6.75 5.33
N GLY A 150 0.53 -5.86 5.63
CA GLY A 150 -0.36 -5.99 6.80
C GLY A 150 -1.44 -7.08 6.68
N VAL A 151 -1.73 -7.59 5.47
CA VAL A 151 -2.75 -8.64 5.26
C VAL A 151 -2.14 -9.99 4.88
N THR A 152 -0.82 -10.05 4.68
CA THR A 152 -0.13 -11.32 4.44
C THR A 152 0.10 -12.04 5.76
N SER A 153 0.16 -13.38 5.71
CA SER A 153 0.47 -14.21 6.87
C SER A 153 1.59 -15.20 6.53
N PRO A 154 2.81 -15.05 7.07
CA PRO A 154 3.30 -13.94 7.92
C PRO A 154 3.24 -12.56 7.25
N ALA A 155 3.30 -11.49 8.04
CA ALA A 155 3.35 -10.12 7.52
C ALA A 155 4.57 -9.91 6.62
N ASN A 156 4.44 -9.01 5.64
CA ASN A 156 5.50 -8.67 4.68
C ASN A 156 6.06 -9.89 3.92
N THR A 157 5.16 -10.67 3.32
CA THR A 157 5.53 -11.85 2.54
C THR A 157 4.99 -11.85 1.12
N TYR A 158 5.70 -12.55 0.23
CA TYR A 158 5.25 -12.87 -1.12
C TYR A 158 5.63 -14.32 -1.45
N THR A 159 4.64 -15.17 -1.66
CA THR A 159 4.84 -16.55 -2.10
C THR A 159 4.74 -16.62 -3.61
N VAL A 160 5.77 -17.20 -4.25
CA VAL A 160 5.71 -17.48 -5.70
C VAL A 160 4.51 -18.42 -5.97
N PRO A 161 3.59 -18.04 -6.88
CA PRO A 161 2.38 -18.80 -7.10
C PRO A 161 2.68 -20.15 -7.77
N ALA A 162 1.98 -21.20 -7.33
CA ALA A 162 2.13 -22.55 -7.90
C ALA A 162 1.73 -22.63 -9.39
N SER A 163 0.95 -21.67 -9.89
CA SER A 163 0.59 -21.56 -11.31
C SER A 163 1.73 -21.01 -12.19
N ALA A 164 2.77 -20.43 -11.59
CA ALA A 164 3.97 -19.94 -12.27
C ALA A 164 5.20 -20.20 -11.38
N PRO A 165 5.55 -21.47 -11.15
CA PRO A 165 6.68 -21.82 -10.31
C PRO A 165 8.00 -21.40 -10.97
N LEU A 166 9.03 -21.22 -10.16
CA LEU A 166 10.38 -20.93 -10.65
C LEU A 166 11.00 -22.16 -11.33
N GLU A 167 12.04 -21.94 -12.11
CA GLU A 167 12.88 -23.01 -12.63
C GLU A 167 13.83 -23.52 -11.51
N GLY A 168 14.15 -24.81 -11.51
CA GLY A 168 15.14 -25.42 -10.60
C GLY A 168 16.58 -25.23 -11.09
N ALA A 169 17.52 -25.01 -10.17
CA ALA A 169 18.94 -24.66 -10.31
C ALA A 169 19.38 -23.18 -10.58
N PRO A 170 18.59 -22.26 -11.17
CA PRO A 170 19.01 -20.86 -11.32
C PRO A 170 19.25 -20.12 -10.02
N THR A 171 20.05 -19.05 -10.13
CA THR A 171 20.02 -17.96 -9.15
C THR A 171 18.91 -16.99 -9.52
N TYR A 172 18.05 -16.67 -8.56
CA TYR A 172 17.05 -15.63 -8.66
C TYR A 172 17.44 -14.44 -7.81
N PHE A 173 17.05 -13.26 -8.27
CA PHE A 173 17.27 -11.98 -7.64
C PHE A 173 15.92 -11.37 -7.29
N TRP A 174 15.82 -10.77 -6.11
CA TRP A 174 14.64 -10.04 -5.71
C TRP A 174 14.98 -8.76 -4.98
N ARG A 175 14.07 -7.80 -5.07
CA ARG A 175 14.17 -6.51 -4.40
C ARG A 175 12.78 -6.02 -4.06
N VAL A 176 12.69 -5.17 -3.06
CA VAL A 176 11.42 -4.65 -2.56
C VAL A 176 11.54 -3.16 -2.35
N ARG A 177 10.41 -2.44 -2.44
CA ARG A 177 10.32 -1.04 -2.04
C ARG A 177 8.95 -0.75 -1.46
N PRO A 178 8.81 0.28 -0.62
CA PRO A 178 7.52 0.88 -0.34
C PRO A 178 6.83 1.31 -1.64
N ARG A 179 5.52 1.13 -1.69
CA ARG A 179 4.69 1.65 -2.78
C ARG A 179 4.30 3.09 -2.45
N VAL A 180 4.70 4.00 -3.33
CA VAL A 180 4.26 5.41 -3.36
C VAL A 180 3.52 5.62 -4.68
N GLN A 181 2.42 6.37 -4.65
CA GLN A 181 1.59 6.70 -5.82
C GLN A 181 1.13 8.18 -5.76
N GLY A 182 0.08 8.53 -6.51
CA GLY A 182 -0.54 9.84 -6.47
C GLY A 182 0.41 10.90 -6.97
N ASP A 183 0.56 11.97 -6.20
CA ASP A 183 1.55 13.03 -6.41
C ASP A 183 2.91 12.71 -5.76
N GLY A 184 3.07 11.53 -5.17
CA GLY A 184 4.31 11.05 -4.59
C GLY A 184 5.27 10.46 -5.63
N LEU A 185 6.58 10.65 -5.41
CA LEU A 185 7.61 10.07 -6.28
C LEU A 185 7.90 8.62 -5.87
N PRO A 186 7.98 7.68 -6.83
CA PRO A 186 8.43 6.32 -6.53
C PRO A 186 9.83 6.32 -5.93
N VAL A 187 10.00 5.58 -4.85
CA VAL A 187 11.30 5.47 -4.17
C VAL A 187 12.18 4.39 -4.83
N PRO A 188 13.52 4.47 -4.69
CA PRO A 188 14.40 3.41 -5.13
C PRO A 188 14.07 2.06 -4.46
N PHE A 189 14.36 0.96 -5.16
CA PHE A 189 14.34 -0.36 -4.54
C PHE A 189 15.44 -0.52 -3.50
N THR A 190 15.29 -1.49 -2.60
CA THR A 190 16.38 -2.00 -1.76
C THR A 190 17.57 -2.43 -2.61
N ALA A 191 18.70 -2.68 -1.94
CA ALA A 191 19.71 -3.54 -2.52
C ALA A 191 19.09 -4.87 -3.01
N THR A 192 19.69 -5.44 -4.06
CA THR A 192 19.25 -6.71 -4.63
C THR A 192 19.65 -7.86 -3.72
N PHE A 193 18.69 -8.69 -3.35
CA PHE A 193 18.88 -9.95 -2.65
C PHE A 193 18.89 -11.09 -3.67
N SER A 194 19.53 -12.21 -3.35
CA SER A 194 19.55 -13.40 -4.21
C SER A 194 19.28 -14.68 -3.45
N PHE A 195 18.87 -15.73 -4.17
CA PHE A 195 18.82 -17.10 -3.69
C PHE A 195 18.91 -18.08 -4.87
N ARG A 196 19.16 -19.35 -4.58
CA ARG A 196 19.16 -20.44 -5.56
C ARG A 196 17.99 -21.39 -5.33
N THR A 197 17.32 -21.78 -6.41
CA THR A 197 16.36 -22.89 -6.39
C THR A 197 17.10 -24.23 -6.35
N PRO A 198 16.47 -25.30 -5.84
CA PRO A 198 17.08 -26.63 -5.79
C PRO A 198 17.36 -27.19 -7.18
#